data_AF-A0A401MBG3-F1
#
_entry.id   AF-A0A401MBG3-F1
#
_cell.length_a   1.000
_cell.length_b   1.000
_cell.length_c   1.000
_cell.angle_alpha   90.00
_cell.angle_beta   90.00
_cell.angle_gamma   90.00
#
_symmetry.space_group_name_H-M   'P 1'
#
loop_
_entity.id
_entity.type
_entity.pdbx_description
1 polymer ?
#
loop_
_entity_poly.entity_id
_entity_poly.type
_entity_poly.pdbx_seq_one_letter_code
_entity_poly.pdbx_strand_id
1 'polypeptide(L)'
;MTAPSTFGTFGLSREARNLHWLLTNLVEEVPGIQSVAVVSSDGLLLLSSDAGLPHARTTSRGGTPIAAAREVQDDKPTGPRGSSADLATIVSGIGSLTIGAAKLMDSGPVKHTMVAMDEGSLFVMSISDGSLLGVHGSADCDMSVVAYHMALFVGRAGHVLTPELRSELRQSLENDLESKATGSTR
;
A
#
# COMPACT_ATOMS: atom_id res chain seq x y z
N MET A 1 -13.61 12.90 -22.14
CA MET A 1 -14.45 12.11 -21.22
C MET A 1 -13.98 10.66 -21.30
N THR A 2 -12.98 10.32 -20.49
CA THR A 2 -12.47 8.94 -20.33
C THR A 2 -13.18 8.34 -19.11
N ALA A 3 -13.79 7.16 -19.29
CA ALA A 3 -14.46 6.44 -18.22
C ALA A 3 -13.44 5.91 -17.20
N PRO A 4 -13.73 5.90 -15.89
CA PRO A 4 -12.89 5.22 -14.92
C PRO A 4 -13.05 3.70 -15.06
N SER A 5 -11.94 2.99 -15.03
CA SER A 5 -11.87 1.53 -15.11
C SER A 5 -12.56 0.90 -13.89
N THR A 6 -13.74 0.31 -14.12
CA THR A 6 -14.50 -0.46 -13.12
C THR A 6 -13.80 -1.78 -12.83
N PHE A 7 -12.94 -1.82 -11.80
CA PHE A 7 -12.46 -3.07 -11.19
C PHE A 7 -13.06 -3.20 -9.78
N GLY A 8 -13.80 -4.29 -9.54
CA GLY A 8 -14.08 -4.85 -8.21
C GLY A 8 -15.01 -4.11 -7.24
N THR A 9 -15.70 -3.03 -7.60
CA THR A 9 -16.42 -2.20 -6.61
C THR A 9 -17.85 -2.66 -6.25
N PHE A 10 -18.27 -3.85 -6.67
CA PHE A 10 -19.63 -4.35 -6.41
C PHE A 10 -19.77 -4.76 -4.93
N GLY A 11 -20.28 -3.86 -4.10
CA GLY A 11 -20.63 -4.14 -2.70
C GLY A 11 -20.08 -3.14 -1.67
N LEU A 12 -19.11 -2.30 -2.06
CA LEU A 12 -18.55 -1.29 -1.16
C LEU A 12 -19.55 -0.17 -0.84
N SER A 13 -19.46 0.40 0.35
CA SER A 13 -20.15 1.62 0.77
C SER A 13 -19.66 2.82 -0.03
N ARG A 14 -20.39 3.94 0.05
CA ARG A 14 -19.99 5.16 -0.66
C ARG A 14 -18.69 5.72 -0.09
N GLU A 15 -18.51 5.55 1.21
CA GLU A 15 -17.37 5.95 2.00
C GLU A 15 -16.11 5.18 1.57
N ALA A 16 -16.21 3.85 1.43
CA ALA A 16 -15.12 3.02 0.93
C ALA A 16 -14.69 3.40 -0.49
N ARG A 17 -15.65 3.63 -1.39
CA ARG A 17 -15.36 4.10 -2.76
C ARG A 17 -14.67 5.45 -2.78
N ASN A 18 -15.12 6.38 -1.94
CA ASN A 18 -14.55 7.71 -1.84
C ASN A 18 -13.08 7.64 -1.36
N LEU A 19 -12.77 6.79 -0.38
CA LEU A 19 -11.39 6.59 0.07
C LEU A 19 -10.51 5.96 -1.00
N HIS A 20 -11.02 4.98 -1.74
CA HIS A 20 -10.28 4.39 -2.86
C HIS A 20 -9.95 5.45 -3.92
N TRP A 21 -10.94 6.26 -4.32
CA TRP A 21 -10.71 7.38 -5.24
C TRP A 21 -9.69 8.39 -4.69
N LEU A 22 -9.78 8.75 -3.41
CA LEU A 22 -8.86 9.70 -2.78
C LEU A 22 -7.42 9.17 -2.77
N LEU A 23 -7.24 7.86 -2.61
CA LEU A 23 -5.93 7.22 -2.63
C LEU A 23 -5.34 7.20 -4.06
N THR A 24 -6.15 6.90 -5.07
CA THR A 24 -5.73 7.00 -6.47
C THR A 24 -5.36 8.44 -6.84
N ASN A 25 -6.16 9.41 -6.43
CA ASN A 25 -5.90 10.84 -6.68
C ASN A 25 -4.57 11.30 -6.07
N LEU A 26 -4.18 10.78 -4.91
CA LEU A 26 -2.87 11.08 -4.31
C LEU A 26 -1.70 10.63 -5.20
N VAL A 27 -1.81 9.45 -5.82
CA VAL A 27 -0.78 8.95 -6.75
C VAL A 27 -0.74 9.77 -8.03
N GLU A 28 -1.91 10.17 -8.55
CA GLU A 28 -2.02 10.97 -9.77
C GLU A 28 -1.53 12.42 -9.59
N GLU A 29 -1.77 13.03 -8.43
CA GLU A 29 -1.40 14.43 -8.16
C GLU A 29 0.08 14.61 -7.81
N VAL A 30 0.79 13.55 -7.37
CA VAL A 30 2.18 13.65 -6.90
C VAL A 30 3.14 12.85 -7.78
N PRO A 31 3.89 13.53 -8.66
CA PRO A 31 4.93 12.89 -9.45
C PRO A 31 5.96 12.17 -8.57
N GLY A 32 6.35 10.97 -8.98
CA GLY A 32 7.35 10.16 -8.29
C GLY A 32 6.79 9.23 -7.22
N ILE A 33 5.50 9.31 -6.86
CA ILE A 33 4.88 8.25 -6.05
C ILE A 33 4.79 6.97 -6.88
N GLN A 34 5.35 5.88 -6.37
CA GLN A 34 5.34 4.57 -7.01
C GLN A 34 4.21 3.68 -6.46
N SER A 35 3.99 3.69 -5.15
CA SER A 35 2.91 2.93 -4.53
C SER A 35 2.45 3.55 -3.21
N VAL A 36 1.17 3.35 -2.92
CA VAL A 36 0.51 3.84 -1.70
C VAL A 36 -0.34 2.73 -1.11
N ALA A 37 -0.28 2.57 0.21
CA ALA A 37 -1.10 1.64 0.95
C ALA A 37 -1.65 2.27 2.23
N VAL A 38 -2.90 1.96 2.55
CA VAL A 38 -3.48 2.20 3.89
C VAL A 38 -3.51 0.87 4.61
N VAL A 39 -2.93 0.85 5.80
CA VAL A 39 -2.78 -0.35 6.64
C VAL A 39 -3.46 -0.10 7.96
N SER A 40 -4.19 -1.07 8.47
CA SER A 40 -4.72 -1.05 9.83
C SER A 40 -3.60 -1.23 10.86
N SER A 41 -3.81 -0.80 12.10
CA SER A 41 -2.81 -0.94 13.18
C SER A 41 -2.47 -2.40 13.54
N ASP A 42 -3.30 -3.36 13.15
CA ASP A 42 -3.02 -4.81 13.24
C ASP A 42 -2.15 -5.33 12.07
N GLY A 43 -1.78 -4.45 11.13
CA GLY A 43 -0.87 -4.73 10.03
C GLY A 43 -1.54 -5.21 8.75
N LEU A 44 -2.86 -5.18 8.68
CA LEU A 44 -3.59 -5.65 7.51
C LEU A 44 -3.81 -4.52 6.49
N LEU A 45 -3.62 -4.85 5.22
CA LEU A 45 -3.88 -3.95 4.11
C LEU A 45 -5.39 -3.66 4.03
N LEU A 46 -5.74 -2.37 3.98
CA LEU A 46 -7.12 -1.89 3.81
C LEU A 46 -7.37 -1.36 2.40
N LEU A 47 -6.41 -0.58 1.86
CA LEU A 47 -6.49 0.01 0.53
C LEU A 47 -5.10 0.08 -0.09
N SER A 48 -5.03 -0.03 -1.41
CA SER A 48 -3.78 0.07 -2.17
C SER A 48 -4.01 0.78 -3.50
N SER A 49 -2.99 1.50 -3.98
CA SER A 49 -2.96 2.06 -5.34
C SER A 49 -2.65 1.01 -6.41
N ASP A 50 -1.91 -0.03 -6.05
CA ASP A 50 -1.63 -1.15 -6.94
C ASP A 50 -2.66 -2.27 -6.74
N ALA A 51 -3.25 -2.73 -7.84
CA ALA A 51 -4.20 -3.85 -7.87
C ALA A 51 -3.50 -5.22 -7.97
N GLY A 52 -2.16 -5.25 -7.83
CA GLY A 52 -1.29 -6.42 -7.92
C GLY A 52 -1.05 -7.14 -6.59
N LEU A 53 -1.68 -8.31 -6.48
CA LEU A 53 -1.48 -9.45 -5.57
C LEU A 53 -0.32 -9.42 -4.54
N PRO A 54 -0.52 -9.98 -3.33
CA PRO A 54 0.57 -10.46 -2.47
C PRO A 54 1.39 -11.52 -3.19
N HIS A 55 2.70 -11.32 -3.32
CA HIS A 55 3.61 -12.35 -3.82
C HIS A 55 3.83 -13.37 -2.71
N ALA A 56 2.95 -14.37 -2.65
CA ALA A 56 3.11 -15.50 -1.75
C ALA A 56 4.49 -16.13 -1.95
N ARG A 57 5.26 -16.18 -0.86
CA ARG A 57 6.60 -16.75 -0.79
C ARG A 57 6.61 -18.19 -1.31
N THR A 58 7.14 -18.41 -2.51
CA THR A 58 7.64 -19.72 -2.91
C THR A 58 9.06 -19.87 -2.37
N THR A 59 9.21 -20.49 -1.20
CA THR A 59 10.50 -21.05 -0.79
C THR A 59 10.82 -22.21 -1.73
N SER A 60 11.51 -21.98 -2.83
CA SER A 60 12.04 -23.06 -3.68
C SER A 60 13.28 -23.66 -3.01
N ARG A 61 13.06 -24.75 -2.28
CA ARG A 61 14.10 -25.71 -1.91
C ARG A 61 14.12 -26.76 -3.02
N GLY A 62 15.08 -26.70 -3.95
CA GLY A 62 15.32 -27.80 -4.90
C GLY A 62 15.98 -27.44 -6.23
N GLY A 63 17.28 -27.78 -6.35
CA GLY A 63 18.01 -28.30 -7.52
C GLY A 63 17.70 -27.86 -8.96
N THR A 64 18.75 -27.34 -9.62
CA THR A 64 19.05 -27.24 -11.08
C THR A 64 18.81 -28.55 -11.89
N PRO A 65 18.74 -28.59 -13.25
CA PRO A 65 19.54 -27.77 -14.20
C PRO A 65 18.98 -27.52 -15.66
N ILE A 66 19.86 -26.91 -16.49
CA ILE A 66 20.08 -26.96 -17.96
C ILE A 66 19.21 -26.21 -19.01
N ALA A 67 19.95 -25.41 -19.80
CA ALA A 67 19.90 -25.18 -21.26
C ALA A 67 18.85 -24.26 -21.93
N ALA A 68 19.44 -23.30 -22.66
CA ALA A 68 19.12 -22.84 -24.01
C ALA A 68 18.47 -21.45 -24.15
N ALA A 69 19.27 -20.57 -24.79
CA ALA A 69 18.92 -19.45 -25.66
C ALA A 69 17.76 -18.55 -25.24
N ARG A 70 18.05 -17.30 -24.88
CA ARG A 70 17.00 -16.28 -24.82
C ARG A 70 17.51 -14.94 -25.32
N GLU A 71 16.76 -14.44 -26.28
CA GLU A 71 16.85 -13.16 -26.94
C GLU A 71 16.91 -12.02 -25.93
N VAL A 72 17.59 -10.94 -26.31
CA VAL A 72 17.61 -9.65 -25.60
C VAL A 72 16.23 -9.03 -25.74
N GLN A 73 15.30 -9.52 -24.92
CA GLN A 73 14.10 -8.81 -24.52
C GLN A 73 14.50 -8.07 -23.24
N ASP A 74 14.27 -6.75 -23.19
CA ASP A 74 14.33 -5.94 -21.95
C ASP A 74 13.29 -6.47 -20.95
N ASP A 75 13.61 -7.60 -20.32
CA ASP A 75 12.91 -8.18 -19.21
C ASP A 75 13.39 -7.40 -17.99
N LYS A 76 12.86 -6.18 -17.79
CA LYS A 76 13.05 -5.46 -16.53
C LYS A 76 12.58 -6.44 -15.45
N PRO A 77 13.47 -6.97 -14.61
CA PRO A 77 13.08 -8.00 -13.67
C PRO A 77 12.08 -7.36 -12.72
N THR A 78 10.82 -7.79 -12.79
CA THR A 78 9.81 -7.57 -11.74
C THR A 78 10.24 -8.41 -10.55
N GLY A 79 11.33 -7.97 -9.91
CA GLY A 79 11.77 -8.47 -8.63
C GLY A 79 10.79 -8.04 -7.52
N PRO A 80 11.04 -8.41 -6.26
CA PRO A 80 10.13 -8.25 -5.10
C PRO A 80 9.79 -6.81 -4.67
N ARG A 81 9.72 -5.84 -5.59
CA ARG A 81 9.73 -4.39 -5.36
C ARG A 81 8.47 -3.66 -5.84
N GLY A 82 7.29 -4.28 -5.75
CA GLY A 82 6.10 -3.65 -6.33
C GLY A 82 4.75 -4.04 -5.77
N SER A 83 4.66 -5.06 -4.91
CA SER A 83 3.36 -5.44 -4.37
C SER A 83 2.95 -4.54 -3.23
N SER A 84 1.69 -4.14 -3.24
CA SER A 84 1.04 -3.43 -2.14
C SER A 84 1.07 -4.19 -0.80
N ALA A 85 1.10 -5.53 -0.85
CA ALA A 85 1.21 -6.36 0.35
C ALA A 85 2.62 -6.27 0.99
N ASP A 86 3.66 -6.13 0.17
CA ASP A 86 5.03 -5.93 0.67
C ASP A 86 5.14 -4.55 1.34
N LEU A 87 4.58 -3.51 0.71
CA LEU A 87 4.50 -2.18 1.30
C LEU A 87 3.73 -2.20 2.63
N ALA A 88 2.58 -2.88 2.68
CA ALA A 88 1.79 -3.01 3.91
C ALA A 88 2.58 -3.66 5.05
N THR A 89 3.32 -4.72 4.73
CA THR A 89 4.18 -5.43 5.69
C THR A 89 5.24 -4.49 6.27
N ILE A 90 5.92 -3.72 5.40
CA ILE A 90 6.97 -2.78 5.82
C ILE A 90 6.38 -1.66 6.68
N VAL A 91 5.26 -1.06 6.25
CA VAL A 91 4.56 0.02 6.96
C VAL A 91 4.09 -0.44 8.35
N SER A 92 3.52 -1.63 8.45
CA SER A 92 3.12 -2.23 9.73
C SER A 92 4.30 -2.42 10.68
N GLY A 93 5.42 -2.97 10.17
CA GLY A 93 6.63 -3.17 10.95
C GLY A 93 7.22 -1.86 11.48
N ILE A 94 7.33 -0.84 10.62
CA ILE A 94 7.81 0.49 10.99
C ILE A 94 6.87 1.18 11.97
N GLY A 95 5.56 1.13 11.73
CA GLY A 95 4.55 1.70 12.62
C GLY A 95 4.62 1.09 14.02
N SER A 96 4.69 -0.23 14.11
CA SER A 96 4.79 -0.94 15.40
C SER A 96 6.06 -0.56 16.17
N LEU A 97 7.21 -0.51 15.48
CA LEU A 97 8.48 -0.17 16.09
C LEU A 97 8.50 1.27 16.61
N THR A 98 8.04 2.22 15.79
CA THR A 98 8.06 3.65 16.11
C THR A 98 7.02 4.00 17.19
N ILE A 99 5.83 3.38 17.17
CA ILE A 99 4.85 3.50 18.26
C ILE A 99 5.41 2.96 19.57
N GLY A 100 6.11 1.81 19.53
CA GLY A 100 6.79 1.24 20.70
C GLY A 100 7.87 2.16 21.26
N ALA A 101 8.71 2.72 20.38
CA ALA A 101 9.76 3.67 20.75
C ALA A 101 9.17 4.94 21.38
N ALA A 102 8.12 5.51 20.77
CA ALA A 102 7.43 6.70 21.28
C ALA A 102 6.88 6.49 22.71
N LYS A 103 6.31 5.31 22.99
CA LYS A 103 5.86 4.93 24.34
C LYS A 103 7.01 4.82 25.34
N LEU A 104 8.13 4.21 24.93
CA LEU A 104 9.31 4.06 25.79
C LEU A 104 9.97 5.42 26.09
N MET A 105 9.91 6.35 25.14
CA MET A 105 10.53 7.68 25.22
C MET A 105 9.61 8.74 25.83
N ASP A 106 8.35 8.41 26.16
CA ASP A 106 7.32 9.35 26.64
C ASP A 106 7.21 10.64 25.79
N SER A 107 7.41 10.51 24.48
CA SER A 107 7.57 11.65 23.55
C SER A 107 6.30 12.01 22.79
N GLY A 108 5.16 11.44 23.18
CA GLY A 108 3.88 11.59 22.49
C GLY A 108 3.76 10.77 21.20
N PRO A 109 2.68 10.95 20.41
CA PRO A 109 2.41 10.13 19.24
C PRO A 109 3.35 10.42 18.07
N VAL A 110 3.65 9.38 17.27
CA VAL A 110 4.44 9.50 16.04
C VAL A 110 3.61 10.27 15.01
N LYS A 111 4.11 11.45 14.62
CA LYS A 111 3.49 12.27 13.56
C LYS A 111 3.72 11.66 12.19
N HIS A 112 4.97 11.31 11.90
CA HIS A 112 5.38 10.68 10.65
C HIS A 112 6.73 9.96 10.82
N THR A 113 7.02 9.04 9.92
CA THR A 113 8.34 8.41 9.74
C THR A 113 8.78 8.58 8.30
N MET A 114 10.05 8.94 8.09
CA MET A 114 10.69 9.04 6.78
C MET A 114 11.89 8.11 6.74
N VAL A 115 11.97 7.29 5.69
CA VAL A 115 13.15 6.49 5.36
C VAL A 115 13.64 6.93 3.98
N ALA A 116 14.83 7.51 3.92
CA ALA A 116 15.51 7.85 2.68
C ALA A 116 16.44 6.70 2.28
N MET A 117 16.38 6.31 1.01
CA MET A 117 17.20 5.27 0.39
C MET A 117 17.85 5.84 -0.87
N ASP A 118 18.87 5.16 -1.39
CA ASP A 118 19.61 5.61 -2.58
C ASP A 118 18.69 5.74 -3.81
N GLU A 119 17.77 4.79 -3.98
CA GLU A 119 16.88 4.68 -5.14
C GLU A 119 15.42 5.05 -4.84
N GLY A 120 15.14 5.66 -3.69
CA GLY A 120 13.77 6.02 -3.32
C GLY A 120 13.58 6.39 -1.88
N SER A 121 12.31 6.48 -1.48
CA SER A 121 11.93 6.87 -0.14
C SER A 121 10.66 6.18 0.30
N LEU A 122 10.52 5.99 1.61
CA LEU A 122 9.31 5.53 2.24
C LEU A 122 8.85 6.56 3.27
N PHE A 123 7.58 6.91 3.18
CA PHE A 123 6.90 7.81 4.09
C PHE A 123 5.75 7.08 4.78
N VAL A 124 5.66 7.22 6.10
CA VAL A 124 4.58 6.65 6.90
C VAL A 124 3.95 7.74 7.75
N MET A 125 2.62 7.87 7.69
CA MET A 125 1.85 8.83 8.48
C MET A 125 0.67 8.14 9.17
N SER A 126 0.40 8.52 10.42
CA SER A 126 -0.73 8.00 11.17
C SER A 126 -2.04 8.61 10.66
N ILE A 127 -3.06 7.77 10.45
CA ILE A 127 -4.44 8.19 10.19
C ILE A 127 -5.30 7.85 11.41
N SER A 128 -5.80 8.87 12.11
CA SER A 128 -6.65 8.73 13.30
C SER A 128 -6.08 7.73 14.34
N ASP A 129 -6.94 6.88 14.90
CA ASP A 129 -6.72 5.97 16.03
C ASP A 129 -6.41 4.52 15.64
N GLY A 130 -6.25 4.22 14.35
CA GLY A 130 -6.21 2.81 13.94
C GLY A 130 -5.64 2.49 12.56
N SER A 131 -5.03 3.45 11.86
CA SER A 131 -4.50 3.20 10.51
C SER A 131 -3.23 4.00 10.22
N LEU A 132 -2.48 3.54 9.24
CA LEU A 132 -1.24 4.12 8.74
C LEU A 132 -1.36 4.28 7.23
N LEU A 133 -0.95 5.44 6.71
CA LEU A 133 -0.72 5.69 5.30
C LEU A 133 0.76 5.48 5.00
N GLY A 134 1.09 4.53 4.13
CA GLY A 134 2.42 4.32 3.60
C GLY A 134 2.52 4.77 2.15
N VAL A 135 3.57 5.52 1.82
CA VAL A 135 3.87 6.00 0.46
C VAL A 135 5.30 5.66 0.12
N HIS A 136 5.50 4.93 -0.98
CA HIS A 136 6.81 4.68 -1.57
C HIS A 136 7.00 5.62 -2.77
N GLY A 137 8.05 6.42 -2.72
CA GLY A 137 8.44 7.35 -3.79
C GLY A 137 9.77 6.99 -4.43
N SER A 138 9.96 7.41 -5.68
CA SER A 138 11.24 7.35 -6.38
C SER A 138 12.25 8.35 -5.81
N ALA A 139 13.51 8.24 -6.24
CA ALA A 139 14.61 9.10 -5.79
C ALA A 139 14.44 10.58 -6.17
N ASP A 140 13.67 10.88 -7.22
CA ASP A 140 13.37 12.23 -7.72
C ASP A 140 12.08 12.83 -7.14
N CYS A 141 11.41 12.12 -6.24
CA CYS A 141 10.15 12.57 -5.66
C CYS A 141 10.36 13.75 -4.69
N ASP A 142 9.61 14.84 -4.88
CA ASP A 142 9.64 15.98 -3.95
C ASP A 142 8.93 15.64 -2.65
N MET A 143 9.73 15.48 -1.61
CA MET A 143 9.25 15.04 -0.31
C MET A 143 8.32 16.03 0.39
N SER A 144 8.47 17.32 0.12
CA SER A 144 7.60 18.35 0.68
C SER A 144 6.20 18.22 0.08
N VAL A 145 6.14 17.92 -1.22
CA VAL A 145 4.87 17.71 -1.95
C VAL A 145 4.20 16.41 -1.52
N VAL A 146 4.96 15.32 -1.34
CA VAL A 146 4.45 14.06 -0.78
C VAL A 146 3.85 14.29 0.60
N ALA A 147 4.61 14.89 1.51
CA ALA A 147 4.15 15.14 2.88
C ALA A 147 2.89 16.02 2.91
N TYR A 148 2.82 17.04 2.05
CA TYR A 148 1.64 17.90 1.92
C TYR A 148 0.39 17.12 1.48
N HIS A 149 0.47 16.34 0.40
CA HIS A 149 -0.70 15.60 -0.08
C HIS A 149 -1.07 14.43 0.84
N MET A 150 -0.10 13.80 1.51
CA MET A 150 -0.38 12.85 2.58
C MET A 150 -1.17 13.49 3.73
N ALA A 151 -0.79 14.70 4.16
CA ALA A 151 -1.52 15.42 5.19
C ALA A 151 -2.97 15.76 4.74
N LEU A 152 -3.15 16.15 3.47
CA LEU A 152 -4.50 16.35 2.91
C LEU A 152 -5.31 15.06 2.87
N PHE A 153 -4.69 13.94 2.47
CA PHE A 153 -5.31 12.63 2.49
C PHE A 153 -5.77 12.27 3.91
N VAL A 154 -4.87 12.36 4.89
CA VAL A 154 -5.16 12.04 6.30
C VAL A 154 -6.29 12.92 6.84
N GLY A 155 -6.28 14.22 6.52
CA GLY A 155 -7.34 15.15 6.95
C GLY A 155 -8.72 14.80 6.41
N ARG A 156 -8.79 14.32 5.16
CA ARG A 156 -10.04 13.89 4.51
C ARG A 156 -10.48 12.49 4.95
N ALA A 157 -9.53 11.57 5.09
CA ALA A 157 -9.78 10.17 5.40
C ALA A 157 -10.02 9.90 6.89
N GLY A 158 -9.47 10.73 7.79
CA GLY A 158 -9.46 10.47 9.24
C GLY A 158 -10.84 10.28 9.86
N HIS A 159 -11.84 11.08 9.44
CA HIS A 159 -13.22 10.94 9.95
C HIS A 159 -14.00 9.81 9.29
N VAL A 160 -13.54 9.36 8.12
CA VAL A 160 -14.23 8.37 7.29
C VAL A 160 -13.77 6.95 7.63
N LEU A 161 -12.49 6.76 7.99
CA LEU A 161 -11.88 5.49 8.41
C LEU A 161 -12.32 5.03 9.82
N THR A 162 -13.62 4.96 10.03
CA THR A 162 -14.25 4.38 11.22
C THR A 162 -13.90 2.89 11.37
N PRO A 163 -13.97 2.31 12.59
CA PRO A 163 -13.81 0.86 12.79
C PRO A 163 -14.68 0.00 11.87
N GLU A 164 -15.91 0.43 11.61
CA GLU A 164 -16.87 -0.25 10.73
C GLU A 164 -16.39 -0.25 9.28
N LEU A 165 -15.94 0.91 8.78
CA LEU A 165 -15.44 1.02 7.41
C LEU A 165 -14.15 0.23 7.21
N ARG A 166 -13.26 0.20 8.21
CA ARG A 166 -12.05 -0.64 8.17
C ARG A 166 -12.41 -2.12 8.04
N SER A 167 -13.39 -2.59 8.81
CA SER A 167 -13.89 -3.96 8.72
C SER A 167 -14.47 -4.28 7.34
N GLU A 168 -15.24 -3.35 6.77
CA GLU A 168 -15.81 -3.49 5.43
C GLU A 168 -14.72 -3.58 4.35
N LEU A 169 -13.76 -2.65 4.36
CA LEU A 169 -12.64 -2.62 3.41
C LEU A 169 -11.80 -3.90 3.48
N ARG A 170 -11.54 -4.38 4.70
CA ARG A 170 -10.85 -5.65 4.93
C ARG A 170 -11.61 -6.82 4.33
N GLN A 171 -12.90 -6.94 4.63
CA GLN A 171 -13.73 -8.05 4.15
C GLN A 171 -13.82 -8.04 2.62
N SER A 172 -13.92 -6.85 2.00
CA SER A 172 -13.88 -6.72 0.54
C SER A 172 -12.57 -7.24 -0.05
N LEU A 173 -11.43 -6.92 0.57
CA LEU A 173 -10.13 -7.41 0.12
C LEU A 173 -10.02 -8.93 0.24
N GLU A 174 -10.48 -9.51 1.36
CA GLU A 174 -10.52 -10.96 1.57
C GLU A 174 -11.38 -11.66 0.49
N ASN A 175 -12.57 -11.12 0.20
CA ASN A 175 -13.46 -11.64 -0.85
C ASN A 175 -12.82 -11.57 -2.25
N ASP A 176 -12.11 -10.49 -2.56
CA ASP A 176 -11.41 -10.32 -3.84
C ASP A 176 -10.28 -11.35 -4.01
N LEU A 177 -9.56 -11.65 -2.91
CA LEU A 177 -8.52 -12.68 -2.91
C LEU A 177 -9.11 -14.08 -3.13
N GLU A 178 -10.23 -14.41 -2.48
CA GLU A 178 -10.93 -15.69 -2.64
C GLU A 178 -11.52 -15.88 -4.05
N SER A 179 -12.13 -14.82 -4.60
CA SER A 179 -12.69 -14.82 -5.96
C SER A 179 -11.61 -15.09 -7.02
N LYS A 180 -10.45 -14.44 -6.89
CA LYS A 180 -9.33 -14.62 -7.81
C LYS A 180 -8.65 -16.00 -7.68
N ALA A 181 -8.56 -16.55 -6.47
CA ALA A 181 -8.03 -17.90 -6.25
C ALA A 181 -8.93 -18.97 -6.88
N THR A 182 -10.25 -18.80 -6.82
CA THR A 182 -11.24 -19.74 -7.37
C THR A 182 -11.37 -19.61 -8.91
N GLY A 183 -11.21 -18.40 -9.45
CA GLY A 183 -11.30 -18.13 -10.89
C GLY A 183 -10.13 -18.66 -11.73
N SER A 184 -9.01 -19.05 -11.12
CA SER A 184 -7.82 -19.56 -11.84
C SER A 184 -7.90 -21.05 -12.22
N THR A 185 -9.00 -21.76 -11.91
CA THR A 185 -9.16 -23.21 -12.16
C THR A 185 -10.19 -23.55 -13.26
N ARG A 186 -10.56 -22.61 -14.14
CA ARG A 186 -11.52 -22.89 -15.23
C ARG A 186 -11.04 -22.43 -16.60
#